data_AF-A0A521I1F7-F1
#
_entry.id   AF-A0A521I1F7-F1
#
_cell.length_a   1.000
_cell.length_b   1.000
_cell.length_c   1.000
_cell.angle_alpha   90.00
_cell.angle_beta   90.00
_cell.angle_gamma   90.00
#
_symmetry.space_group_name_H-M   'P 1'
#
loop_
_entity.id
_entity.type
_entity.pdbx_description
1 polymer ?
#
loop_
_entity_poly.entity_id
_entity_poly.type
_entity_poly.pdbx_seq_one_letter_code
_entity_poly.pdbx_strand_id
1 'polypeptide(L)'
;MRDVFGSRNWVFWWAAITATVFLKNWLPTISNFFQDSGFFSPENFPFSLVQSLNAWLDQLAQGIENAIQFDPNAPLISSPIFVPNWILAVIVGLLVLAGAVALYVRALKSSAIGDDILTLFALYFILRIEGYIIGFTNVAPLENAGNILTQNPLAGFWILMIALLVLVFIGGGVNSRRAFWRGLIEAILIALFLVPTQTATALSGFFAALYSFTNLLDTNLVFGVMWGLVGVVLALTRLTSTQTA
;
A
#
# COMPACT_ATOMS: atom_id res chain seq x y z
N MET A 1 -3.51 -25.19 -5.02
CA MET A 1 -3.39 -23.72 -4.85
C MET A 1 -3.07 -23.13 -6.22
N ARG A 2 -3.77 -22.08 -6.68
CA ARG A 2 -3.55 -21.53 -8.03
C ARG A 2 -2.82 -20.19 -7.90
N ASP A 3 -1.50 -20.23 -7.97
CA ASP A 3 -0.61 -19.07 -7.96
C ASP A 3 -1.09 -17.98 -8.91
N VAL A 4 -1.15 -16.74 -8.45
CA VAL A 4 -1.63 -15.58 -9.23
C VAL A 4 -0.76 -15.30 -10.45
N PHE A 5 0.55 -15.45 -10.30
CA PHE A 5 1.57 -15.28 -11.36
C PHE A 5 2.13 -16.59 -11.90
N GLY A 6 1.53 -17.72 -11.53
CA GLY A 6 1.94 -19.02 -12.05
C GLY A 6 1.73 -19.10 -13.57
N SER A 7 2.53 -19.94 -14.24
CA SER A 7 2.48 -20.10 -15.70
C SER A 7 1.07 -20.39 -16.25
N ARG A 8 0.22 -21.04 -15.46
CA ARG A 8 -1.18 -21.38 -15.80
C ARG A 8 -2.15 -20.19 -15.75
N ASN A 9 -1.75 -19.05 -15.21
CA ASN A 9 -2.59 -17.85 -15.06
C ASN A 9 -2.30 -16.75 -16.08
N TRP A 10 -1.27 -16.89 -16.93
CA TRP A 10 -1.00 -15.90 -17.99
C TRP A 10 -2.17 -15.72 -18.95
N VAL A 11 -2.92 -16.79 -19.25
CA VAL A 11 -4.19 -16.71 -20.03
C VAL A 11 -5.20 -15.78 -19.37
N PHE A 12 -5.30 -15.81 -18.04
CA PHE A 12 -6.25 -14.97 -17.30
C PHE A 12 -5.84 -13.50 -17.41
N TRP A 13 -4.56 -13.18 -17.23
CA TRP A 13 -4.06 -11.81 -17.37
C TRP A 13 -4.17 -11.29 -18.80
N TRP A 14 -3.83 -12.12 -19.79
CA TRP A 14 -4.05 -11.80 -21.20
C TRP A 14 -5.52 -11.52 -21.49
N ALA A 15 -6.44 -12.35 -20.99
CA ALA A 15 -7.88 -12.15 -21.18
C ALA A 15 -8.38 -10.89 -20.47
N ALA A 16 -7.90 -10.60 -19.25
CA ALA A 16 -8.27 -9.40 -18.51
C ALA A 16 -7.83 -8.12 -19.22
N ILE A 17 -6.59 -8.08 -19.72
CA ILE A 17 -6.07 -6.94 -20.51
C ILE A 17 -6.82 -6.83 -21.83
N THR A 18 -7.07 -7.93 -22.53
CA THR A 18 -7.79 -7.93 -23.81
C THR A 18 -9.25 -7.50 -23.63
N ALA A 19 -9.89 -7.84 -22.52
CA ALA A 19 -11.26 -7.41 -22.22
C ALA A 19 -11.42 -5.88 -22.15
N THR A 20 -10.34 -5.14 -21.93
CA THR A 20 -10.36 -3.67 -21.93
C THR A 20 -10.76 -3.08 -23.29
N VAL A 21 -10.59 -3.82 -24.39
CA VAL A 21 -11.07 -3.43 -25.73
C VAL A 21 -12.59 -3.20 -25.73
N PHE A 22 -13.36 -4.00 -24.99
CA PHE A 22 -14.81 -3.82 -24.88
C PHE A 22 -15.21 -2.59 -24.05
N LEU A 23 -14.28 -2.07 -23.25
CA LEU A 23 -14.47 -0.87 -22.42
C LEU A 23 -13.84 0.38 -23.04
N LYS A 24 -13.26 0.29 -24.25
CA LYS A 24 -12.49 1.35 -24.89
C LYS A 24 -13.14 2.73 -24.81
N ASN A 25 -14.43 2.82 -25.11
CA ASN A 25 -15.16 4.10 -25.13
C ASN A 25 -15.37 4.70 -23.73
N TRP A 26 -15.33 3.89 -22.68
CA TRP A 26 -15.50 4.32 -21.29
C TRP A 26 -14.17 4.64 -20.60
N LEU A 27 -13.05 4.07 -21.06
CA LEU A 27 -11.73 4.28 -20.44
C LEU A 27 -11.33 5.75 -20.34
N PRO A 28 -11.55 6.63 -21.35
CA PRO A 28 -11.27 8.06 -21.22
C PRO A 28 -12.12 8.72 -20.14
N THR A 29 -13.41 8.40 -20.05
CA THR A 29 -14.31 8.95 -19.02
C THR A 29 -13.87 8.53 -17.62
N ILE A 30 -13.47 7.26 -17.44
CA ILE A 30 -12.95 6.75 -16.17
C ILE A 30 -11.62 7.45 -15.83
N SER A 31 -10.72 7.58 -16.80
CA SER A 31 -9.45 8.29 -16.63
C SER A 31 -9.67 9.73 -16.16
N ASN A 32 -10.58 10.46 -16.81
CA ASN A 32 -10.88 11.86 -16.50
C ASN A 32 -11.56 12.01 -15.13
N PHE A 33 -12.40 11.05 -14.72
CA PHE A 33 -12.99 11.04 -13.38
C PHE A 33 -11.92 11.07 -12.28
N PHE A 34 -10.83 10.32 -12.47
CA PHE A 34 -9.71 10.32 -11.52
C PHE A 34 -8.79 11.53 -11.65
N GLN A 35 -8.74 12.19 -12.82
CA GLN A 35 -7.83 13.30 -13.07
C GLN A 35 -8.38 14.67 -12.64
N ASP A 36 -9.67 14.91 -12.87
CA ASP A 36 -10.21 16.28 -13.00
C ASP A 36 -11.46 16.55 -12.15
N SER A 37 -11.82 15.62 -11.26
CA SER A 37 -13.09 15.71 -10.54
C SER A 37 -13.08 16.66 -9.35
N GLY A 38 -11.90 17.13 -8.89
CA GLY A 38 -11.73 17.82 -7.60
C GLY A 38 -12.07 16.94 -6.37
N PHE A 39 -12.81 15.85 -6.56
CA PHE A 39 -13.28 14.91 -5.57
C PHE A 39 -12.12 14.30 -4.77
N PHE A 40 -11.05 13.90 -5.44
CA PHE A 40 -9.84 13.33 -4.83
C PHE A 40 -8.87 14.40 -4.26
N SER A 41 -9.43 15.45 -3.66
CA SER A 41 -8.66 16.43 -2.88
C SER A 41 -8.61 16.00 -1.41
N PRO A 42 -7.47 16.19 -0.71
CA PRO A 42 -7.38 15.98 0.74
C PRO A 42 -8.42 16.79 1.53
N GLU A 43 -8.90 17.91 0.98
CA GLU A 43 -9.85 18.80 1.64
C GLU A 43 -11.30 18.32 1.53
N ASN A 44 -11.59 17.38 0.63
CA ASN A 44 -12.94 16.92 0.35
C ASN A 44 -13.27 15.66 1.15
N PHE A 45 -14.53 15.55 1.58
CA PHE A 45 -15.04 14.32 2.20
C PHE A 45 -15.06 13.17 1.16
N PRO A 46 -14.59 11.95 1.49
CA PRO A 46 -14.19 11.47 2.82
C PRO A 46 -12.69 11.59 3.14
N PHE A 47 -11.88 12.15 2.25
CA PHE A 47 -10.42 12.22 2.38
C PHE A 47 -9.96 13.18 3.49
N SER A 48 -10.73 14.23 3.76
CA SER A 48 -10.48 15.20 4.84
C SER A 48 -10.51 14.62 6.26
N LEU A 49 -11.09 13.42 6.43
CA LEU A 49 -11.06 12.69 7.69
C LEU A 49 -9.62 12.33 8.09
N VAL A 50 -8.80 11.91 7.12
CA VAL A 50 -7.40 11.53 7.38
C VAL A 50 -6.57 12.77 7.70
N GLN A 51 -6.78 13.87 6.99
CA GLN A 51 -6.07 15.13 7.27
C GLN A 51 -6.37 15.64 8.68
N SER A 52 -7.64 15.64 9.08
CA SER A 52 -8.07 16.05 10.42
C SER A 52 -7.47 15.15 11.51
N LEU A 53 -7.41 13.86 11.23
CA LEU A 53 -6.87 12.88 12.17
C LEU A 53 -5.35 12.95 12.27
N ASN A 54 -4.65 13.22 11.17
CA ASN A 54 -3.21 13.50 11.18
C ASN A 54 -2.86 14.72 12.04
N ALA A 55 -3.62 15.82 11.91
CA ALA A 55 -3.41 16.99 12.75
C ALA A 55 -3.62 16.67 14.24
N TRP A 56 -4.63 15.86 14.57
CA TRP A 56 -4.85 15.37 15.93
C TRP A 56 -3.71 14.47 16.44
N LEU A 57 -3.15 13.60 15.59
CA LEU A 57 -2.00 12.77 15.96
C LEU A 57 -0.75 13.60 16.21
N ASP A 58 -0.48 14.58 15.36
CA ASP A 58 0.66 15.46 15.52
C ASP A 58 0.54 16.25 16.85
N GLN A 59 -0.67 16.67 17.21
CA GLN A 59 -0.97 17.27 18.53
C GLN A 59 -0.80 16.29 19.70
N LEU A 60 -1.25 15.04 19.56
CA LEU A 60 -1.04 14.01 20.57
C LEU A 60 0.44 13.69 20.77
N ALA A 61 1.19 13.56 19.68
CA ALA A 61 2.62 13.29 19.71
C ALA A 61 3.38 14.43 20.42
N GLN A 62 3.06 15.69 20.09
CA GLN A 62 3.58 16.86 20.80
C GLN A 62 3.14 16.87 22.28
N GLY A 63 1.92 16.44 22.58
CA GLY A 63 1.44 16.30 23.96
C GLY A 63 2.23 15.27 24.76
N ILE A 64 2.55 14.13 24.13
CA ILE A 64 3.40 13.08 24.72
C ILE A 64 4.81 13.60 24.97
N GLU A 65 5.41 14.31 24.00
CA GLU A 65 6.72 14.94 24.13
C GLU A 65 6.79 15.88 25.33
N ASN A 66 5.82 16.80 25.42
CA ASN A 66 5.75 17.80 26.48
C ASN A 66 5.51 17.17 27.87
N ALA A 67 4.78 16.04 27.93
CA ALA A 67 4.43 15.39 29.19
C ALA A 67 5.55 14.48 29.73
N ILE A 68 6.26 13.77 28.86
CA ILE A 68 7.27 12.78 29.28
C ILE A 68 8.61 13.44 29.60
N GLN A 69 8.91 14.63 29.06
CA GLN A 69 10.20 15.33 29.24
C GLN A 69 11.40 14.38 29.10
N PHE A 70 11.32 13.50 28.10
CA PHE A 70 12.28 12.42 27.92
C PHE A 70 13.65 13.00 27.53
N ASP A 71 14.67 12.78 28.35
CA ASP A 71 16.05 13.05 27.98
C ASP A 71 16.68 11.77 27.38
N PRO A 72 16.88 11.70 26.05
CA PRO A 72 17.46 10.53 25.38
C PRO A 72 18.93 10.28 25.73
N ASN A 73 19.63 11.31 26.20
CA ASN A 73 21.05 11.26 26.52
C ASN A 73 21.32 10.94 28.01
N ALA A 74 20.28 10.96 28.84
CA ALA A 74 20.39 10.58 30.24
C ALA A 74 20.81 9.09 30.37
N PRO A 75 21.65 8.74 31.36
CA PRO A 75 21.97 7.34 31.63
C PRO A 75 20.76 6.59 32.20
N LEU A 76 20.38 5.50 31.54
CA LEU A 76 19.46 4.51 32.09
C LEU A 76 20.16 3.64 33.15
N ILE A 77 21.39 3.24 32.85
CA ILE A 77 22.29 2.51 33.74
C ILE A 77 23.65 3.20 33.64
N SER A 78 24.21 3.55 34.79
CA SER A 78 25.54 4.13 34.91
C SER A 78 26.43 3.20 35.75
N SER A 79 27.13 2.27 35.08
CA SER A 79 28.19 1.36 35.61
C SER A 79 27.78 -0.12 35.76
N PRO A 80 28.62 -1.08 35.31
CA PRO A 80 29.89 -0.92 34.59
C PRO A 80 29.70 -0.60 33.09
N ILE A 81 28.47 -0.65 32.59
CA ILE A 81 28.08 -0.35 31.21
C ILE A 81 27.19 0.89 31.24
N PHE A 82 27.46 1.83 30.33
CA PHE A 82 26.61 3.00 30.11
C PHE A 82 25.52 2.63 29.10
N VAL A 83 24.28 2.58 29.58
CA VAL A 83 23.10 2.33 28.74
C VAL A 83 22.34 3.65 28.64
N PRO A 84 22.34 4.35 27.49
CA PRO A 84 21.59 5.58 27.32
C PRO A 84 20.07 5.34 27.26
N ASN A 85 19.30 6.33 27.71
CA ASN A 85 17.84 6.24 27.85
C ASN A 85 17.11 6.06 26.51
N TRP A 86 17.66 6.54 25.39
CA TRP A 86 17.08 6.33 24.05
C TRP A 86 16.80 4.85 23.70
N ILE A 87 17.52 3.91 24.34
CA ILE A 87 17.28 2.47 24.17
C ILE A 87 15.86 2.08 24.61
N LEU A 88 15.29 2.74 25.64
CA LEU A 88 13.90 2.52 26.03
C LEU A 88 12.93 2.97 24.94
N ALA A 89 13.18 4.11 24.29
CA ALA A 89 12.33 4.57 23.18
C ALA A 89 12.33 3.56 22.03
N VAL A 90 13.48 2.95 21.72
CA VAL A 90 13.59 1.89 20.71
C VAL A 90 12.85 0.61 21.14
N ILE A 91 12.99 0.18 22.39
CA ILE A 91 12.28 -1.01 22.89
C ILE A 91 10.76 -0.80 22.86
N VAL A 92 10.29 0.36 23.30
CA VAL A 92 8.87 0.73 23.26
C VAL A 92 8.38 0.79 21.81
N GLY A 93 9.15 1.39 20.90
CA GLY A 93 8.85 1.39 19.47
C GLY A 93 8.69 -0.02 18.90
N LEU A 94 9.64 -0.92 19.19
CA LEU A 94 9.58 -2.32 18.76
C LEU A 94 8.39 -3.09 19.33
N LEU A 95 8.01 -2.83 20.60
CA LEU A 95 6.84 -3.45 21.22
C LEU A 95 5.54 -2.97 20.57
N VAL A 96 5.45 -1.67 20.29
CA VAL A 96 4.33 -1.04 19.60
C VAL A 96 4.20 -1.57 18.17
N LEU A 97 5.31 -1.70 17.44
CA LEU A 97 5.38 -2.31 16.11
C LEU A 97 4.94 -3.79 16.15
N ALA A 98 5.43 -4.57 17.12
CA ALA A 98 5.02 -5.97 17.28
C ALA A 98 3.52 -6.11 17.54
N GLY A 99 2.93 -5.20 18.34
CA GLY A 99 1.49 -5.10 18.55
C GLY A 99 0.71 -4.78 17.27
N ALA A 100 1.22 -3.83 16.46
CA ALA A 100 0.63 -3.46 15.17
C ALA A 100 0.62 -4.65 14.20
N VAL A 101 1.75 -5.36 14.11
CA VAL A 101 1.88 -6.56 13.29
C VAL A 101 0.92 -7.66 13.77
N ALA A 102 0.79 -7.87 15.09
CA ALA A 102 -0.13 -8.86 15.65
C ALA A 102 -1.61 -8.55 15.35
N LEU A 103 -2.02 -7.28 15.47
CA LEU A 103 -3.36 -6.82 15.09
C LEU A 103 -3.62 -7.09 13.60
N TYR A 104 -2.64 -6.82 12.75
CA TYR A 104 -2.75 -7.04 11.30
C TYR A 104 -2.79 -8.52 10.91
N VAL A 105 -1.98 -9.37 11.54
CA VAL A 105 -2.04 -10.83 11.37
C VAL A 105 -3.39 -11.39 11.81
N ARG A 106 -4.04 -10.78 12.81
CA ARG A 106 -5.41 -11.13 13.20
C ARG A 106 -6.42 -10.72 12.11
N ALA A 107 -6.31 -9.52 11.59
CA ALA A 107 -7.20 -8.98 10.55
C ALA A 107 -7.15 -9.82 9.27
N LEU A 108 -5.95 -10.25 8.85
CA LEU A 108 -5.75 -11.14 7.70
C LEU A 108 -6.50 -12.49 7.82
N LYS A 109 -6.84 -12.92 9.03
CA LYS A 109 -7.64 -14.14 9.27
C LYS A 109 -9.16 -13.87 9.21
N SER A 110 -9.57 -12.61 9.21
CA SER A 110 -10.96 -12.18 9.11
C SER A 110 -11.47 -12.19 7.66
N SER A 111 -12.70 -12.66 7.48
CA SER A 111 -13.38 -12.66 6.18
C SER A 111 -13.97 -11.29 5.82
N ALA A 112 -13.99 -10.34 6.76
CA ALA A 112 -14.60 -9.02 6.60
C ALA A 112 -13.58 -7.98 6.11
N ILE A 113 -13.89 -7.34 4.98
CA ILE A 113 -13.06 -6.28 4.37
C ILE A 113 -12.92 -5.07 5.32
N GLY A 114 -13.94 -4.79 6.14
CA GLY A 114 -13.92 -3.68 7.10
C GLY A 114 -12.86 -3.85 8.19
N ASP A 115 -12.57 -5.09 8.62
CA ASP A 115 -11.53 -5.35 9.63
C ASP A 115 -10.13 -5.04 9.09
N ASP A 116 -9.88 -5.32 7.81
CA ASP A 116 -8.60 -5.04 7.17
C ASP A 116 -8.40 -3.54 7.02
N ILE A 117 -9.42 -2.81 6.54
CA ILE A 117 -9.37 -1.35 6.42
C ILE A 117 -9.10 -0.70 7.80
N LEU A 118 -9.83 -1.09 8.84
CA LEU A 118 -9.65 -0.58 10.20
C LEU A 118 -8.24 -0.87 10.74
N THR A 119 -7.74 -2.09 10.52
CA THR A 119 -6.44 -2.48 11.02
C THR A 119 -5.30 -1.79 10.28
N LEU A 120 -5.50 -1.47 9.00
CA LEU A 120 -4.55 -0.72 8.19
C LEU A 120 -4.49 0.76 8.59
N PHE A 121 -5.63 1.37 8.88
CA PHE A 121 -5.67 2.68 9.52
C PHE A 121 -4.96 2.66 10.87
N ALA A 122 -5.22 1.66 11.72
CA ALA A 122 -4.52 1.49 12.99
C ALA A 122 -3.00 1.34 12.82
N LEU A 123 -2.56 0.59 11.81
CA LEU A 123 -1.14 0.38 11.52
C LEU A 123 -0.44 1.66 11.02
N TYR A 124 -1.12 2.44 10.18
CA TYR A 124 -0.67 3.78 9.79
C TYR A 124 -0.51 4.70 11.01
N PHE A 125 -1.48 4.69 11.92
CA PHE A 125 -1.40 5.49 13.16
C PHE A 125 -0.27 5.06 14.07
N ILE A 126 -0.13 3.75 14.27
CA ILE A 126 0.92 3.20 15.11
C ILE A 126 2.31 3.58 14.56
N LEU A 127 2.53 3.44 13.25
CA LEU A 127 3.82 3.81 12.64
C LEU A 127 4.10 5.32 12.71
N ARG A 128 3.07 6.17 12.62
CA ARG A 128 3.26 7.62 12.76
C ARG A 128 3.66 7.98 14.20
N ILE A 129 3.00 7.40 15.20
CA ILE A 129 3.35 7.56 16.61
C ILE A 129 4.76 7.00 16.88
N GLU A 130 5.11 5.84 16.33
CA GLU A 130 6.46 5.27 16.43
C GLU A 130 7.51 6.18 15.79
N GLY A 131 7.23 6.75 14.62
CA GLY A 131 8.10 7.71 13.96
C GLY A 131 8.40 8.93 14.85
N TYR A 132 7.39 9.44 15.56
CA TYR A 132 7.58 10.49 16.57
C TYR A 132 8.43 10.00 17.76
N ILE A 133 8.14 8.82 18.31
CA ILE A 133 8.89 8.24 19.45
C ILE A 133 10.38 8.03 19.10
N ILE A 134 10.68 7.50 17.91
CA ILE A 134 12.04 7.28 17.44
C ILE A 134 12.73 8.61 17.11
N GLY A 135 11.98 9.60 16.60
CA GLY A 135 12.46 10.98 16.40
C GLY A 135 13.04 11.61 17.68
N PHE A 136 12.47 11.30 18.85
CA PHE A 136 12.95 11.81 20.14
C PHE A 136 14.31 11.27 20.59
N THR A 137 14.88 10.30 19.88
CA THR A 137 16.17 9.71 20.27
C THR A 137 17.35 10.66 20.04
N ASN A 138 17.23 11.69 19.19
CA ASN A 138 18.32 12.62 18.81
C ASN A 138 19.63 11.93 18.38
N VAL A 139 19.52 10.67 17.92
CA VAL A 139 20.63 9.87 17.40
C VAL A 139 20.54 9.95 15.88
N ALA A 140 21.51 10.61 15.23
CA ALA A 140 21.38 11.03 13.82
C ALA A 140 20.81 9.97 12.83
N PRO A 141 21.19 8.67 12.86
CA PRO A 141 20.55 7.66 12.00
C PRO A 141 19.07 7.40 12.33
N LEU A 142 18.70 7.40 13.61
CA LEU A 142 17.35 7.12 14.11
C LEU A 142 16.45 8.35 13.99
N GLU A 143 16.98 9.53 14.31
CA GLU A 143 16.33 10.81 14.12
C GLU A 143 15.99 11.04 12.64
N ASN A 144 16.91 10.75 11.72
CA ASN A 144 16.63 10.82 10.29
C ASN A 144 15.54 9.85 9.86
N ALA A 145 15.52 8.63 10.39
CA ALA A 145 14.45 7.66 10.10
C ALA A 145 13.08 8.11 10.65
N GLY A 146 13.04 8.63 11.88
CA GLY A 146 11.84 9.20 12.50
C GLY A 146 11.34 10.46 11.77
N ASN A 147 12.26 11.35 11.38
CA ASN A 147 11.95 12.56 10.61
C ASN A 147 11.39 12.23 9.23
N ILE A 148 11.87 11.18 8.55
CA ILE A 148 11.28 10.73 7.28
C ILE A 148 9.83 10.27 7.48
N LEU A 149 9.53 9.56 8.57
CA LEU A 149 8.18 9.07 8.86
C LEU A 149 7.21 10.17 9.33
N THR A 150 7.72 11.22 9.97
CA THR A 150 6.91 12.31 10.56
C THR A 150 6.80 13.53 9.66
N GLN A 151 7.90 13.98 9.05
CA GLN A 151 7.97 15.19 8.23
C GLN A 151 7.65 14.94 6.75
N ASN A 152 7.71 13.68 6.30
CA ASN A 152 7.35 13.32 4.94
C ASN A 152 6.23 12.25 4.93
N PRO A 153 4.96 12.69 5.02
CA PRO A 153 3.80 11.79 5.02
C PRO A 153 3.76 10.86 3.80
N LEU A 154 4.31 11.31 2.66
CA LEU A 154 4.44 10.50 1.45
C LEU A 154 5.47 9.37 1.63
N ALA A 155 6.62 9.63 2.27
CA ALA A 155 7.63 8.60 2.51
C ALA A 155 7.14 7.54 3.52
N GLY A 156 6.51 7.96 4.62
CA GLY A 156 5.87 7.04 5.56
C GLY A 156 4.77 6.20 4.91
N PHE A 157 3.97 6.81 4.04
CA PHE A 157 2.97 6.13 3.22
C PHE A 157 3.60 5.09 2.25
N TRP A 158 4.67 5.43 1.54
CA TRP A 158 5.34 4.50 0.63
C TRP A 158 6.00 3.33 1.37
N ILE A 159 6.60 3.58 2.53
CA ILE A 159 7.17 2.52 3.38
C ILE A 159 6.06 1.58 3.87
N LEU A 160 4.91 2.13 4.29
CA LEU A 160 3.72 1.35 4.63
C LEU A 160 3.16 0.57 3.45
N MET A 161 3.06 1.20 2.29
CA MET A 161 2.58 0.57 1.07
C MET A 161 3.50 -0.55 0.61
N ILE A 162 4.83 -0.37 0.71
CA ILE A 162 5.82 -1.40 0.40
C ILE A 162 5.76 -2.51 1.44
N ALA A 163 5.69 -2.20 2.74
CA ALA A 163 5.52 -3.20 3.79
C ALA A 163 4.22 -3.99 3.59
N LEU A 164 3.15 -3.33 3.16
CA LEU A 164 1.87 -3.95 2.84
C LEU A 164 1.93 -4.80 1.58
N LEU A 165 2.56 -4.32 0.51
CA LEU A 165 2.81 -5.11 -0.70
C LEU A 165 3.65 -6.35 -0.35
N VAL A 166 4.73 -6.17 0.40
CA VAL A 166 5.60 -7.27 0.82
C VAL A 166 4.83 -8.27 1.69
N LEU A 167 4.04 -7.81 2.66
CA LEU A 167 3.30 -8.69 3.59
C LEU A 167 2.04 -9.33 2.97
N VAL A 168 1.32 -8.64 2.08
CA VAL A 168 0.18 -9.21 1.32
C VAL A 168 0.68 -10.29 0.37
N PHE A 169 1.84 -10.09 -0.25
CA PHE A 169 2.41 -11.06 -1.19
C PHE A 169 3.10 -12.23 -0.45
N ILE A 170 3.82 -11.99 0.66
CA ILE A 170 4.48 -13.03 1.46
C ILE A 170 3.48 -13.79 2.35
N GLY A 171 2.45 -13.13 2.88
CA GLY A 171 1.43 -13.70 3.76
C GLY A 171 0.39 -14.61 3.08
N GLY A 172 0.50 -14.83 1.77
CA GLY A 172 -0.32 -15.79 1.02
C GLY A 172 -1.16 -15.21 -0.11
N GLY A 173 -1.06 -13.90 -0.42
CA GLY A 173 -1.71 -13.28 -1.57
C GLY A 173 -1.28 -13.90 -2.90
N VAL A 174 -0.02 -14.29 -3.03
CA VAL A 174 0.49 -14.97 -4.25
C VAL A 174 -0.17 -16.34 -4.46
N ASN A 175 -0.56 -17.01 -3.36
CA ASN A 175 -1.09 -18.38 -3.37
C ASN A 175 -2.62 -18.43 -3.63
N SER A 176 -3.32 -17.30 -3.54
CA SER A 176 -4.78 -17.21 -3.69
C SER A 176 -5.22 -15.96 -4.45
N ARG A 177 -5.85 -16.14 -5.62
CA ARG A 177 -6.39 -15.06 -6.45
C ARG A 177 -7.36 -14.14 -5.70
N ARG A 178 -8.19 -14.71 -4.82
CA ARG A 178 -9.14 -13.92 -4.03
C ARG A 178 -8.41 -13.01 -3.04
N ALA A 179 -7.40 -13.55 -2.34
CA ALA A 179 -6.60 -12.78 -1.39
C ALA A 179 -5.80 -11.68 -2.09
N PHE A 180 -5.24 -11.97 -3.27
CA PHE A 180 -4.54 -10.99 -4.09
C PHE A 180 -5.42 -9.81 -4.50
N TRP A 181 -6.58 -10.08 -5.12
CA TRP A 181 -7.46 -9.00 -5.59
C TRP A 181 -8.04 -8.19 -4.44
N ARG A 182 -8.37 -8.85 -3.33
CA ARG A 182 -8.80 -8.18 -2.09
C ARG A 182 -7.71 -7.24 -1.57
N GLY A 183 -6.49 -7.74 -1.37
CA GLY A 183 -5.38 -6.95 -0.86
C GLY A 183 -4.98 -5.81 -1.81
N LEU A 184 -5.06 -6.01 -3.13
CA LEU A 184 -4.81 -4.96 -4.10
C LEU A 184 -5.87 -3.84 -4.02
N ILE A 185 -7.15 -4.19 -3.91
CA ILE A 185 -8.24 -3.20 -3.78
C ILE A 185 -8.12 -2.45 -2.46
N GLU A 186 -7.85 -3.16 -1.36
CA GLU A 186 -7.64 -2.55 -0.04
C GLU A 186 -6.46 -1.56 -0.06
N ALA A 187 -5.33 -1.96 -0.66
CA ALA A 187 -4.18 -1.10 -0.89
C ALA A 187 -4.53 0.18 -1.65
N ILE A 188 -5.27 0.07 -2.76
CA ILE A 188 -5.69 1.22 -3.57
C ILE A 188 -6.65 2.12 -2.79
N LEU A 189 -7.61 1.56 -2.06
CA LEU A 189 -8.55 2.33 -1.25
C LEU A 189 -7.81 3.12 -0.18
N ILE A 190 -6.89 2.50 0.54
CA ILE A 190 -6.08 3.18 1.56
C ILE A 190 -5.21 4.25 0.94
N ALA A 191 -4.60 3.95 -0.21
CA ALA A 191 -3.83 4.93 -0.98
C ALA A 191 -4.68 6.15 -1.35
N LEU A 192 -5.95 5.95 -1.74
CA LEU A 192 -6.89 7.04 -1.98
C LEU A 192 -7.19 7.83 -0.70
N PHE A 193 -7.25 7.21 0.47
CA PHE A 193 -7.48 7.93 1.73
C PHE A 193 -6.26 8.72 2.21
N LEU A 194 -5.06 8.17 2.05
CA LEU A 194 -3.83 8.76 2.59
C LEU A 194 -3.19 9.79 1.64
N VAL A 195 -3.20 9.52 0.33
CA VAL A 195 -2.61 10.38 -0.71
C VAL A 195 -3.57 10.45 -1.92
N PRO A 196 -4.76 11.07 -1.73
CA PRO A 196 -5.87 11.01 -2.67
C PRO A 196 -5.49 11.49 -4.07
N THR A 197 -4.81 12.65 -4.16
CA THR A 197 -4.46 13.26 -5.44
C THR A 197 -3.45 12.42 -6.22
N GLN A 198 -2.41 11.91 -5.54
CA GLN A 198 -1.37 11.10 -6.17
C GLN A 198 -1.92 9.75 -6.63
N THR A 199 -2.72 9.08 -5.79
CA THR A 199 -3.34 7.80 -6.14
C THR A 199 -4.35 7.96 -7.28
N ALA A 200 -5.18 9.00 -7.25
CA ALA A 200 -6.12 9.27 -8.32
C ALA A 200 -5.38 9.57 -9.64
N THR A 201 -4.30 10.35 -9.60
CA THR A 201 -3.45 10.58 -10.78
C THR A 201 -2.86 9.28 -11.33
N ALA A 202 -2.39 8.39 -10.46
CA ALA A 202 -1.86 7.09 -10.88
C ALA A 202 -2.94 6.20 -11.50
N LEU A 203 -4.15 6.18 -10.93
CA LEU A 203 -5.30 5.46 -11.48
C LEU A 203 -5.72 6.02 -12.84
N SER A 204 -5.79 7.35 -12.97
CA SER A 204 -6.01 8.03 -14.25
C SER A 204 -4.99 7.58 -15.29
N GLY A 205 -3.70 7.64 -14.96
CA GLY A 205 -2.62 7.18 -15.83
C GLY A 205 -2.76 5.71 -16.24
N PHE A 206 -3.17 4.83 -15.32
CA PHE A 206 -3.45 3.42 -15.60
C PHE A 206 -4.58 3.26 -16.63
N PHE A 207 -5.72 3.94 -16.46
CA PHE A 207 -6.83 3.86 -17.41
C PHE A 207 -6.49 4.51 -18.76
N ALA A 208 -5.71 5.58 -18.78
CA ALA A 208 -5.19 6.18 -20.00
C ALA A 208 -4.23 5.23 -20.74
N ALA A 209 -3.40 4.48 -20.01
CA ALA A 209 -2.54 3.45 -20.60
C ALA A 209 -3.35 2.30 -21.21
N LEU A 210 -4.43 1.86 -20.54
CA LEU A 210 -5.35 0.86 -21.10
C LEU A 210 -6.02 1.39 -22.38
N TYR A 211 -6.49 2.64 -22.39
CA TYR A 211 -7.06 3.25 -23.59
C TYR A 211 -6.04 3.28 -24.73
N SER A 212 -4.80 3.68 -24.44
CA SER A 212 -3.70 3.72 -25.40
C SER A 212 -3.38 2.33 -25.96
N PHE A 213 -3.37 1.30 -25.12
CA PHE A 213 -3.23 -0.09 -25.52
C PHE A 213 -4.35 -0.54 -26.47
N THR A 214 -5.61 -0.25 -26.15
CA THR A 214 -6.74 -0.60 -27.02
C THR A 214 -6.67 0.11 -28.37
N ASN A 215 -6.26 1.38 -28.39
CA ASN A 215 -6.00 2.10 -29.64
C ASN A 215 -4.89 1.46 -30.46
N LEU A 216 -3.77 1.08 -29.82
CA LEU A 216 -2.67 0.41 -30.50
C LEU A 216 -3.10 -0.92 -31.13
N LEU A 217 -3.93 -1.72 -30.45
CA LEU A 217 -4.48 -2.94 -31.01
C LEU A 217 -5.32 -2.69 -32.27
N ASP A 218 -6.13 -1.62 -32.27
CA ASP A 218 -7.01 -1.30 -33.40
C ASP A 218 -6.27 -0.67 -34.58
N THR A 219 -5.28 0.18 -34.31
CA THR A 219 -4.59 0.95 -35.37
C THR A 219 -3.34 0.27 -35.92
N ASN A 220 -2.74 -0.67 -35.18
CA ASN A 220 -1.54 -1.39 -35.60
C ASN A 220 -1.85 -2.87 -35.82
N LEU A 221 -2.11 -3.24 -37.07
CA LEU A 221 -2.42 -4.61 -37.48
C LEU A 221 -1.35 -5.62 -37.02
N VAL A 222 -0.07 -5.27 -37.15
CA VAL A 222 1.04 -6.17 -36.77
C VAL A 222 1.00 -6.44 -35.27
N PHE A 223 0.82 -5.41 -34.46
CA PHE A 223 0.70 -5.55 -33.01
C PHE A 223 -0.55 -6.34 -32.61
N GLY A 224 -1.71 -6.06 -33.22
CA GLY A 224 -2.95 -6.79 -32.98
C GLY A 224 -2.86 -8.28 -33.31
N VAL A 225 -2.26 -8.62 -34.45
CA VAL A 225 -2.02 -10.02 -34.85
C VAL A 225 -1.06 -10.71 -33.88
N MET A 226 0.05 -10.07 -33.51
CA MET A 226 0.99 -10.63 -32.54
C MET A 226 0.34 -10.85 -31.18
N TRP A 227 -0.47 -9.89 -30.71
CA TRP A 227 -1.21 -10.02 -29.45
C TRP A 227 -2.23 -11.17 -29.48
N GLY A 228 -2.94 -11.33 -30.61
CA GLY A 228 -3.84 -12.46 -30.84
C GLY A 228 -3.12 -13.81 -30.85
N LEU A 229 -1.96 -13.89 -31.52
CA LEU A 229 -1.13 -15.10 -31.53
C LEU A 229 -0.64 -15.48 -30.14
N VAL A 230 -0.24 -14.50 -29.32
CA VAL A 230 0.07 -14.73 -27.89
C VAL A 230 -1.12 -15.35 -27.18
N GLY A 231 -2.34 -14.83 -27.39
CA GLY A 231 -3.57 -15.40 -26.83
C GLY A 231 -3.80 -16.86 -27.25
N VAL A 232 -3.61 -17.17 -28.53
CA VAL A 232 -3.74 -18.54 -29.06
C VAL A 232 -2.72 -19.49 -28.43
N VAL A 233 -1.45 -19.09 -28.35
CA VAL A 233 -0.40 -19.89 -27.71
C VAL A 233 -0.70 -20.13 -26.23
N LEU A 234 -1.14 -19.09 -25.51
CA LEU A 234 -1.55 -19.20 -24.12
C LEU A 234 -2.77 -20.13 -23.94
N ALA A 235 -3.75 -20.08 -24.84
CA ALA A 235 -4.90 -20.97 -24.81
C ALA A 235 -4.50 -22.43 -25.07
N LEU A 236 -3.65 -22.67 -26.09
CA LEU A 236 -3.15 -24.01 -26.43
C LEU A 236 -2.32 -24.62 -25.30
N THR A 237 -1.38 -23.85 -24.72
CA THR A 237 -0.58 -24.30 -23.56
C THR A 237 -1.46 -24.65 -22.36
N ARG A 238 -2.56 -23.91 -22.16
CA ARG A 238 -3.53 -24.26 -21.13
C ARG A 238 -4.24 -25.56 -21.43
N LEU A 239 -4.76 -25.74 -22.65
CA LEU A 239 -5.46 -26.96 -23.08
C LEU A 239 -4.59 -28.21 -22.94
N THR A 240 -3.34 -28.16 -23.39
CA THR A 240 -2.39 -29.30 -23.29
C THR A 240 -1.99 -29.59 -21.85
N SER A 241 -1.87 -28.58 -20.99
CA SER A 241 -1.56 -28.76 -19.56
C SER A 241 -2.73 -29.33 -18.74
N THR A 242 -3.97 -29.26 -19.25
CA THR A 242 -5.15 -29.89 -18.62
C THR A 242 -5.32 -31.36 -18.98
N GLN A 243 -4.68 -31.85 -20.05
CA GLN A 243 -4.75 -33.27 -20.44
C GLN A 243 -3.73 -34.15 -19.73
N THR A 244 -2.76 -33.55 -19.03
CA THR A 244 -1.64 -34.25 -18.36
C THR A 244 -1.75 -34.25 -16.82
N ALA A 245 -2.90 -33.85 -16.26
CA ALA A 245 -3.22 -33.87 -14.83
C ALA A 245 -4.49 -34.69 -14.60
#